data_AF-A0A7C4MV91-F1
#
_entry.id   AF-A0A7C4MV91-F1
#
_cell.length_a   1.000
_cell.length_b   1.000
_cell.length_c   1.000
_cell.angle_alpha   90.00
_cell.angle_beta   90.00
_cell.angle_gamma   90.00
#
_symmetry.space_group_name_H-M   'P 1'
#
loop_
_entity.id
_entity.type
_entity.pdbx_description
1 polymer ?
#
loop_
_entity_poly.entity_id
_entity_poly.type
_entity_poly.pdbx_seq_one_letter_code
_entity_poly.pdbx_strand_id
1 'polypeptide(L)'
;GNHGLRRKRKPYDESARVPGIVRWPAGGARGKTVETLFSFVDMAPTLLGLAGLPVPKQMQGADLSAVVRGETTEGPDAVFLQLFVPFPGDQVPKGWRGIVTKSHTYARFEDSPWVLFDDENDPHQLKNLAEDPNSVPLRERLDARLNELMQRFGDSWRFNSNALAEGLLYRHKAFYTLDEFNEWLKAAPTENRPRQ
;
A
#
# COMPACT_ATOMS: atom_id res chain seq x y z
N GLY A 1 -15.39 -0.61 -15.03
CA GLY A 1 -15.37 -1.39 -13.78
C GLY A 1 -16.05 -0.56 -12.71
N ASN A 2 -15.87 -0.89 -11.44
CA ASN A 2 -16.32 -0.03 -10.34
C ASN A 2 -15.69 1.36 -10.47
N HIS A 3 -16.41 2.38 -9.99
CA HIS A 3 -16.01 3.79 -10.08
C HIS A 3 -15.79 4.33 -11.51
N GLY A 4 -16.26 3.62 -12.55
CA GLY A 4 -15.95 3.95 -13.95
C GLY A 4 -14.48 3.71 -14.33
N LEU A 5 -13.68 3.14 -13.44
CA LEU A 5 -12.25 2.93 -13.61
C LEU A 5 -11.95 1.54 -14.17
N ARG A 6 -10.73 1.38 -14.69
CA ARG A 6 -10.18 0.11 -15.18
C ARG A 6 -8.95 -0.28 -14.37
N ARG A 7 -8.69 -1.59 -14.29
CA ARG A 7 -7.48 -2.18 -13.67
C ARG A 7 -7.29 -1.76 -12.20
N LYS A 8 -6.08 -1.96 -11.68
CA LYS A 8 -5.65 -1.70 -10.29
C LYS A 8 -4.87 -0.38 -10.20
N ARG A 9 -4.06 -0.19 -9.14
CA ARG A 9 -3.17 0.98 -8.86
C ARG A 9 -3.85 2.17 -8.18
N LYS A 10 -5.03 1.95 -7.61
CA LYS A 10 -5.78 2.96 -6.88
C LYS A 10 -5.92 2.55 -5.41
N PRO A 11 -6.14 3.52 -4.51
CA PRO A 11 -6.35 3.25 -3.09
C PRO A 11 -7.73 2.65 -2.76
N TYR A 12 -8.68 2.60 -3.71
CA TYR A 12 -10.02 2.04 -3.48
C TYR A 12 -9.98 0.60 -2.96
N ASP A 13 -10.97 0.22 -2.17
CA ASP A 13 -11.12 -1.12 -1.60
C ASP A 13 -11.12 -2.18 -2.71
N GLU A 14 -11.81 -1.96 -3.82
CA GLU A 14 -11.84 -2.94 -4.92
C GLU A 14 -10.50 -3.05 -5.67
N SER A 15 -9.57 -2.14 -5.41
CA SER A 15 -8.20 -2.17 -5.92
C SER A 15 -7.24 -2.77 -4.90
N ALA A 16 -7.25 -2.26 -3.66
CA ALA A 16 -6.24 -2.51 -2.62
C ALA A 16 -6.63 -3.62 -1.63
N ARG A 17 -7.91 -3.80 -1.31
CA ARG A 17 -8.35 -4.83 -0.35
C ARG A 17 -8.37 -6.19 -1.01
N VAL A 18 -7.53 -7.08 -0.49
CA VAL A 18 -7.41 -8.47 -0.97
C VAL A 18 -7.93 -9.45 0.08
N PRO A 19 -8.55 -10.58 -0.34
CA PRO A 19 -8.94 -11.62 0.60
C PRO A 19 -7.71 -12.19 1.33
N GLY A 20 -7.81 -12.34 2.66
CA GLY A 20 -6.80 -12.97 3.50
C GLY A 20 -7.42 -14.08 4.35
N ILE A 21 -6.88 -15.30 4.25
CA ILE A 21 -7.32 -16.45 5.05
C ILE A 21 -6.07 -17.16 5.58
N VAL A 22 -6.00 -17.36 6.89
CA VAL A 22 -4.91 -18.09 7.54
C VAL A 22 -5.50 -19.31 8.26
N ARG A 23 -4.93 -20.49 7.98
CA ARG A 23 -5.20 -21.72 8.73
C ARG A 23 -3.97 -22.08 9.53
N TRP A 24 -4.09 -22.09 10.86
CA TRP A 24 -3.04 -22.53 11.76
C TRP A 24 -3.38 -23.91 12.37
N PRO A 25 -2.69 -25.00 11.98
CA PRO A 25 -3.05 -26.35 12.40
C PRO A 25 -2.88 -26.63 13.90
N ALA A 26 -1.97 -25.92 14.57
CA ALA A 26 -1.71 -26.10 16.00
C ALA A 26 -2.83 -25.55 16.92
N GLY A 27 -3.90 -24.99 16.37
CA GLY A 27 -5.01 -24.39 17.11
C GLY A 27 -5.03 -22.86 16.99
N GLY A 28 -6.01 -22.18 17.60
CA GLY A 28 -6.12 -20.71 17.60
C GLY A 28 -7.48 -20.19 17.18
N ALA A 29 -7.51 -19.09 16.42
CA ALA A 29 -8.73 -18.39 15.97
C ALA A 29 -9.51 -19.12 14.85
N ARG A 30 -9.73 -20.44 14.99
CA ARG A 30 -10.38 -21.26 13.96
C ARG A 30 -11.81 -20.76 13.69
N GLY A 31 -12.11 -20.50 12.42
CA GLY A 31 -13.44 -20.06 11.99
C GLY A 31 -13.83 -18.65 12.43
N LYS A 32 -12.88 -17.86 12.96
CA LYS A 32 -13.12 -16.47 13.33
C LYS A 32 -12.77 -15.53 12.17
N THR A 33 -13.55 -14.47 12.05
CA THR A 33 -13.20 -13.29 11.26
C THR A 33 -12.69 -12.21 12.22
N VAL A 34 -11.64 -11.50 11.83
CA VAL A 34 -11.10 -10.37 12.59
C VAL A 34 -10.98 -9.16 11.67
N GLU A 35 -11.28 -7.98 12.19
CA GLU A 35 -11.12 -6.69 11.50
C GLU A 35 -9.73 -6.07 11.75
N THR A 36 -8.77 -6.87 12.26
CA THR A 36 -7.40 -6.43 12.44
C THR A 36 -6.80 -6.10 11.07
N LEU A 37 -6.26 -4.89 10.94
CA LEU A 37 -5.62 -4.48 9.71
C LEU A 37 -4.39 -5.35 9.42
N PHE A 38 -4.28 -5.76 8.16
CA PHE A 38 -3.23 -6.65 7.67
C PHE A 38 -2.73 -6.15 6.32
N SER A 39 -1.41 -6.03 6.18
CA SER A 39 -0.73 -5.78 4.91
C SER A 39 0.17 -6.95 4.53
N PHE A 40 0.49 -7.07 3.25
CA PHE A 40 1.35 -8.16 2.77
C PHE A 40 2.73 -8.20 3.46
N VAL A 41 3.26 -7.04 3.86
CA VAL A 41 4.54 -6.93 4.57
C VAL A 41 4.50 -7.55 5.97
N ASP A 42 3.32 -7.74 6.56
CA ASP A 42 3.11 -8.35 7.87
C ASP A 42 3.20 -9.88 7.79
N MET A 43 3.12 -10.47 6.59
CA MET A 43 3.14 -11.92 6.40
C MET A 43 4.43 -12.55 6.93
N ALA A 44 5.59 -12.02 6.52
CA ALA A 44 6.90 -12.55 6.91
C ALA A 44 7.13 -12.51 8.44
N PRO A 45 6.97 -11.36 9.15
CA PRO A 45 7.13 -11.32 10.60
C PRO A 45 6.10 -12.20 11.32
N THR A 46 4.85 -12.27 10.84
CA THR A 46 3.82 -13.15 11.42
C THR A 46 4.21 -14.63 11.32
N LEU A 47 4.74 -15.08 10.17
CA LEU A 47 5.20 -16.46 10.01
C LEU A 47 6.39 -16.80 10.92
N LEU A 48 7.33 -15.87 11.10
CA LEU A 48 8.43 -16.04 12.06
C LEU A 48 7.90 -16.16 13.50
N GLY A 49 6.97 -15.29 13.90
CA GLY A 49 6.33 -15.35 15.21
C GLY A 49 5.60 -16.68 15.45
N LEU A 50 4.87 -17.18 14.44
CA LEU A 50 4.22 -18.49 14.51
C LEU A 50 5.21 -19.66 14.59
N ALA A 51 6.39 -19.52 14.00
CA ALA A 51 7.48 -20.50 14.08
C ALA A 51 8.29 -20.40 15.39
N GLY A 52 7.98 -19.44 16.27
CA GLY A 52 8.76 -19.18 17.49
C GLY A 52 10.15 -18.61 17.20
N LEU A 53 10.36 -18.02 16.03
CA LEU A 53 11.62 -17.41 15.62
C LEU A 53 11.61 -15.90 15.91
N PRO A 54 12.77 -15.30 16.23
CA PRO A 54 12.84 -13.86 16.44
C PRO A 54 12.56 -13.11 15.13
N VAL A 55 11.76 -12.05 15.20
CA VAL A 55 11.51 -11.15 14.09
C VAL A 55 12.64 -10.12 13.97
N PRO A 56 13.36 -10.05 12.84
CA PRO A 56 14.41 -9.04 12.64
C PRO A 56 13.86 -7.61 12.71
N LYS A 57 14.56 -6.72 13.42
CA LYS A 57 14.16 -5.31 13.59
C LYS A 57 14.05 -4.52 12.27
N GLN A 58 14.67 -5.01 11.21
CA GLN A 58 14.63 -4.42 9.88
C GLN A 58 13.33 -4.71 9.12
N MET A 59 12.55 -5.72 9.55
CA MET A 59 11.24 -5.97 8.96
C MET A 59 10.29 -4.84 9.33
N GLN A 60 9.63 -4.29 8.32
CA GLN A 60 8.72 -3.16 8.49
C GLN A 60 7.31 -3.58 8.92
N GLY A 61 6.92 -4.83 8.63
CA GLY A 61 5.62 -5.37 8.99
C GLY A 61 5.49 -5.72 10.48
N ALA A 62 4.25 -5.87 10.94
CA ALA A 62 3.88 -6.28 12.28
C ALA A 62 3.83 -7.82 12.41
N ASP A 63 4.25 -8.34 13.56
CA ASP A 63 4.00 -9.73 13.92
C ASP A 63 2.56 -9.87 14.45
N LEU A 64 1.71 -10.54 13.66
CA LEU A 64 0.31 -10.80 13.99
C LEU A 64 0.09 -12.26 14.41
N SER A 65 1.14 -12.96 14.84
CA SER A 65 1.05 -14.36 15.29
C SER A 65 0.09 -14.54 16.47
N ALA A 66 0.00 -13.54 17.37
CA ALA A 66 -0.96 -13.54 18.48
C ALA A 66 -2.42 -13.43 17.99
N VAL A 67 -2.67 -12.70 16.90
CA VAL A 67 -3.99 -12.62 16.26
C VAL A 67 -4.36 -13.96 15.64
N VAL A 68 -3.43 -14.59 14.93
CA VAL A 68 -3.64 -15.93 14.35
C VAL A 68 -3.92 -16.98 15.43
N ARG A 69 -3.22 -16.90 16.57
CA ARG A 69 -3.46 -17.75 17.75
C ARG A 69 -4.76 -17.39 18.50
N GLY A 70 -5.42 -16.29 18.14
CA GLY A 70 -6.68 -15.86 18.77
C GLY A 70 -6.51 -15.29 20.17
N GLU A 71 -5.31 -14.83 20.50
CA GLU A 71 -4.92 -14.27 21.79
C GLU A 71 -5.26 -12.78 21.88
N THR A 72 -5.34 -12.09 20.74
CA THR A 72 -5.68 -10.67 20.62
C THR A 72 -6.33 -10.37 19.27
N THR A 73 -6.94 -9.18 19.16
CA THR A 73 -7.37 -8.57 17.89
C THR A 73 -6.63 -7.26 17.61
N GLU A 74 -5.68 -6.91 18.46
CA GLU A 74 -4.84 -5.73 18.29
C GLU A 74 -3.86 -5.91 17.12
N GLY A 75 -3.56 -4.81 16.44
CA GLY A 75 -2.66 -4.77 15.29
C GLY A 75 -2.39 -3.33 14.86
N PRO A 76 -1.85 -3.12 13.65
CA PRO A 76 -1.67 -1.79 13.09
C PRO A 76 -2.97 -0.98 13.11
N ASP A 77 -2.85 0.31 13.41
CA ASP A 77 -3.91 1.30 13.32
C ASP A 77 -4.14 1.80 11.88
N ALA A 78 -3.14 1.62 11.02
CA ALA A 78 -3.19 1.97 9.61
C ALA A 78 -2.31 1.04 8.75
N VAL A 79 -2.76 0.80 7.52
CA VAL A 79 -2.00 0.16 6.42
C VAL A 79 -1.50 1.23 5.48
N PHE A 80 -0.20 1.23 5.20
CA PHE A 80 0.43 2.16 4.26
C PHE A 80 0.34 1.64 2.82
N LEU A 81 -0.06 2.52 1.90
CA LEU A 81 -0.18 2.27 0.46
C LEU A 81 0.71 3.23 -0.31
N GLN A 82 1.31 2.76 -1.40
CA GLN A 82 2.18 3.58 -2.24
C GLN A 82 2.16 3.19 -3.71
N LEU A 83 2.30 4.20 -4.56
CA LEU A 83 2.58 4.06 -5.98
C LEU A 83 3.52 5.19 -6.43
N PHE A 84 4.69 4.84 -6.94
CA PHE A 84 5.72 5.82 -7.30
C PHE A 84 5.55 6.47 -8.68
N VAL A 85 4.92 5.74 -9.61
CA VAL A 85 4.92 6.07 -11.03
C VAL A 85 3.49 6.37 -11.49
N PRO A 86 3.25 7.48 -12.22
CA PRO A 86 1.95 7.75 -12.79
C PRO A 86 1.59 6.69 -13.83
N PHE A 87 0.30 6.47 -14.01
CA PHE A 87 -0.23 5.65 -15.08
C PHE A 87 -1.45 6.33 -15.72
N PRO A 88 -1.25 7.26 -16.67
CA PRO A 88 -2.34 8.05 -17.26
C PRO A 88 -3.42 7.18 -17.91
N GLY A 89 -3.05 6.05 -18.54
CA GLY A 89 -4.00 5.11 -19.15
C GLY A 89 -4.96 4.44 -18.15
N ASP A 90 -4.63 4.51 -16.85
CA ASP A 90 -5.42 3.99 -15.75
C ASP A 90 -6.00 5.12 -14.87
N GLN A 91 -5.91 6.38 -15.34
CA GLN A 91 -6.32 7.58 -14.62
C GLN A 91 -5.60 7.78 -13.27
N VAL A 92 -4.31 7.42 -13.23
CA VAL A 92 -3.43 7.73 -12.10
C VAL A 92 -2.43 8.79 -12.55
N PRO A 93 -2.67 10.09 -12.32
CA PRO A 93 -1.93 11.16 -12.97
C PRO A 93 -0.52 11.40 -12.39
N LYS A 94 -0.29 11.01 -11.13
CA LYS A 94 0.98 11.19 -10.40
C LYS A 94 1.23 9.99 -9.49
N GLY A 95 2.48 9.85 -9.03
CA GLY A 95 2.79 8.98 -7.89
C GLY A 95 2.06 9.49 -6.63
N TRP A 96 1.52 8.56 -5.85
CA TRP A 96 0.69 8.85 -4.68
C TRP A 96 1.09 7.98 -3.50
N ARG A 97 0.75 8.45 -2.30
CA ARG A 97 0.84 7.70 -1.04
C ARG A 97 -0.49 7.77 -0.32
N GLY A 98 -0.79 6.75 0.49
CA GLY A 98 -2.06 6.68 1.20
C GLY A 98 -2.01 5.78 2.41
N ILE A 99 -3.07 5.85 3.20
CA ILE A 99 -3.31 4.98 4.34
C ILE A 99 -4.74 4.46 4.31
N VAL A 100 -4.91 3.23 4.77
CA VAL A 100 -6.21 2.64 5.12
C VAL A 100 -6.23 2.42 6.62
N THR A 101 -7.20 3.00 7.30
CA THR A 101 -7.47 2.80 8.73
C THR A 101 -8.68 1.88 8.89
N LYS A 102 -9.14 1.63 10.12
CA LYS A 102 -10.37 0.88 10.35
C LYS A 102 -11.62 1.54 9.75
N SER A 103 -11.61 2.87 9.57
CA SER A 103 -12.80 3.63 9.20
C SER A 103 -12.63 4.55 8.00
N HIS A 104 -11.41 4.68 7.46
CA HIS A 104 -11.13 5.64 6.39
C HIS A 104 -10.04 5.16 5.45
N THR A 105 -10.23 5.47 4.17
CA THR A 105 -9.24 5.34 3.11
C THR A 105 -8.84 6.74 2.67
N TYR A 106 -7.55 7.05 2.78
CA TYR A 106 -7.00 8.35 2.41
C TYR A 106 -5.78 8.21 1.51
N ALA A 107 -5.72 8.98 0.43
CA ALA A 107 -4.54 9.06 -0.40
C ALA A 107 -4.35 10.47 -0.97
N ARG A 108 -3.10 10.80 -1.26
CA ARG A 108 -2.70 12.10 -1.80
C ARG A 108 -1.53 12.00 -2.76
N PHE A 109 -1.40 13.04 -3.56
CA PHE A 109 -0.16 13.37 -4.25
C PHE A 109 0.74 14.20 -3.34
N GLU A 110 1.96 14.46 -3.78
CA GLU A 110 2.91 15.29 -3.03
C GLU A 110 2.33 16.67 -2.71
N ASP A 111 1.65 17.28 -3.68
CA ASP A 111 1.19 18.67 -3.66
C ASP A 111 -0.31 18.85 -3.37
N SER A 112 -1.10 17.78 -3.39
CA SER A 112 -2.55 17.89 -3.21
C SER A 112 -3.18 16.62 -2.63
N PRO A 113 -4.29 16.74 -1.86
CA PRO A 113 -5.11 15.58 -1.54
C PRO A 113 -5.64 14.94 -2.83
N TRP A 114 -5.97 13.65 -2.80
CA TRP A 114 -6.54 12.96 -3.95
C TRP A 114 -7.88 12.30 -3.61
N VAL A 115 -7.88 11.43 -2.61
CA VAL A 115 -9.10 10.77 -2.14
C VAL A 115 -9.16 10.72 -0.62
N LEU A 116 -10.37 10.84 -0.08
CA LEU A 116 -10.71 10.58 1.30
C LEU A 116 -12.11 9.96 1.34
N PHE A 117 -12.23 8.76 1.87
CA PHE A 117 -13.50 8.07 2.05
C PHE A 117 -13.71 7.73 3.52
N ASP A 118 -14.96 7.80 3.96
CA ASP A 118 -15.43 7.27 5.22
C ASP A 118 -15.93 5.86 4.95
N ASP A 119 -15.11 4.86 5.25
CA ASP A 119 -15.39 3.46 4.90
C ASP A 119 -16.49 2.84 5.78
N GLU A 120 -16.83 3.49 6.91
CA GLU A 120 -17.94 3.06 7.79
C GLU A 120 -19.29 3.51 7.24
N ASN A 121 -19.39 4.78 6.85
CA ASN A 121 -20.65 5.37 6.38
C ASN A 121 -20.82 5.33 4.85
N ASP A 122 -19.74 5.10 4.11
CA ASP A 122 -19.70 4.98 2.65
C ASP A 122 -18.86 3.74 2.24
N PRO A 123 -19.36 2.51 2.49
CA PRO A 123 -18.63 1.27 2.22
C PRO A 123 -18.38 1.01 0.71
N HIS A 124 -19.01 1.81 -0.16
CA HIS A 124 -18.79 1.77 -1.60
C HIS A 124 -17.90 2.90 -2.09
N GLN A 125 -17.36 3.74 -1.20
CA GLN A 125 -16.41 4.81 -1.50
C GLN A 125 -16.87 5.73 -2.65
N LEU A 126 -18.16 6.09 -2.63
CA LEU A 126 -18.80 6.90 -3.67
C LEU A 126 -18.67 8.41 -3.43
N LYS A 127 -18.54 8.84 -2.18
CA LYS A 127 -18.44 10.24 -1.78
C LYS A 127 -17.01 10.58 -1.37
N ASN A 128 -16.25 11.13 -2.30
CA ASN A 128 -14.91 11.63 -2.01
C ASN A 128 -14.97 12.93 -1.18
N LEU A 129 -14.45 12.86 0.05
CA LEU A 129 -14.39 13.98 1.00
C LEU A 129 -13.10 14.81 0.87
N ALA A 130 -12.18 14.45 -0.03
CA ALA A 130 -10.84 15.06 -0.11
C ALA A 130 -10.85 16.59 -0.28
N GLU A 131 -11.89 17.13 -0.92
CA GLU A 131 -12.09 18.56 -1.16
C GLU A 131 -13.18 19.18 -0.26
N ASP A 132 -13.86 18.39 0.58
CA ASP A 132 -14.88 18.89 1.50
C ASP A 132 -14.21 19.78 2.57
N PRO A 133 -14.59 21.06 2.72
CA PRO A 133 -14.04 21.95 3.74
C PRO A 133 -14.21 21.41 5.17
N ASN A 134 -15.28 20.67 5.45
CA ASN A 134 -15.53 20.08 6.76
C ASN A 134 -14.58 18.93 7.08
N SER A 135 -13.93 18.35 6.07
CA SER A 135 -12.95 17.27 6.24
C SER A 135 -11.55 17.75 6.62
N VAL A 136 -11.27 19.06 6.60
CA VAL A 136 -9.92 19.62 6.84
C VAL A 136 -9.27 19.05 8.10
N PRO A 137 -9.91 19.05 9.28
CA PRO A 137 -9.27 18.52 10.49
C PRO A 137 -8.97 17.02 10.40
N LEU A 138 -9.82 16.26 9.71
CA LEU A 138 -9.62 14.84 9.48
C LEU A 138 -8.45 14.60 8.52
N ARG A 139 -8.38 15.36 7.41
CA ARG A 139 -7.27 15.29 6.45
C ARG A 139 -5.94 15.60 7.11
N GLU A 140 -5.86 16.63 7.95
CA GLU A 140 -4.62 16.98 8.68
C GLU A 140 -4.15 15.84 9.60
N ARG A 141 -5.07 15.17 10.30
CA ARG A 141 -4.73 13.99 11.12
C ARG A 141 -4.22 12.82 10.28
N LEU A 142 -4.89 12.53 9.17
CA LEU A 142 -4.51 11.43 8.27
C LEU A 142 -3.19 11.73 7.54
N ASP A 143 -2.94 12.99 7.17
CA ASP A 143 -1.67 13.46 6.65
C ASP A 143 -0.54 13.31 7.67
N ALA A 144 -0.77 13.71 8.92
CA ALA A 144 0.22 13.52 9.98
C ALA A 144 0.56 12.04 10.13
N ARG A 145 -0.45 11.17 10.18
CA ARG A 145 -0.23 9.72 10.30
C ARG A 145 0.48 9.12 9.08
N LEU A 146 0.11 9.54 7.89
CA LEU A 146 0.76 9.15 6.64
C LEU A 146 2.25 9.55 6.66
N ASN A 147 2.56 10.79 7.06
CA ASN A 147 3.93 11.28 7.13
C ASN A 147 4.77 10.52 8.18
N GLU A 148 4.20 10.18 9.34
CA GLU A 148 4.87 9.32 10.32
C GLU A 148 5.21 7.95 9.75
N LEU A 149 4.28 7.31 9.02
CA LEU A 149 4.53 6.02 8.38
C LEU A 149 5.57 6.12 7.27
N MET A 150 5.53 7.17 6.45
CA MET A 150 6.55 7.43 5.44
C MET A 150 7.94 7.57 6.08
N GLN A 151 8.07 8.35 7.16
CA GLN A 151 9.34 8.49 7.89
C GLN A 151 9.80 7.14 8.48
N ARG A 152 8.89 6.41 9.13
CA ARG A 152 9.18 5.09 9.72
C ARG A 152 9.68 4.09 8.70
N PHE A 153 9.08 4.08 7.50
CA PHE A 153 9.44 3.14 6.44
C PHE A 153 10.53 3.66 5.51
N GLY A 154 11.06 4.86 5.77
CA GLY A 154 12.08 5.48 4.94
C GLY A 154 11.58 5.89 3.54
N ASP A 155 10.27 6.06 3.37
CA ASP A 155 9.65 6.52 2.12
C ASP A 155 9.84 8.04 1.93
N SER A 156 9.79 8.48 0.67
CA SER A 156 9.93 9.89 0.30
C SER A 156 9.33 10.16 -1.07
N TRP A 157 8.79 11.36 -1.26
CA TRP A 157 8.31 11.83 -2.55
C TRP A 157 9.39 11.85 -3.64
N ARG A 158 10.68 11.96 -3.27
CA ARG A 158 11.82 11.86 -4.21
C ARG A 158 11.91 10.53 -4.95
N PHE A 159 11.25 9.49 -4.45
CA PHE A 159 11.17 8.19 -5.11
C PHE A 159 10.12 8.15 -6.22
N ASN A 160 9.30 9.19 -6.36
CA ASN A 160 8.42 9.31 -7.50
C ASN A 160 9.23 9.40 -8.80
N SER A 161 8.73 8.76 -9.85
CA SER A 161 9.37 8.74 -11.16
C SER A 161 8.32 8.83 -12.25
N ASN A 162 8.64 9.51 -13.34
CA ASN A 162 7.80 9.57 -14.54
C ASN A 162 8.16 8.49 -15.56
N ALA A 163 9.20 7.68 -15.29
CA ALA A 163 9.62 6.62 -16.19
C ALA A 163 8.74 5.38 -16.01
N LEU A 164 7.85 5.14 -16.97
CA LEU A 164 7.12 3.88 -17.08
C LEU A 164 8.07 2.78 -17.54
N ALA A 165 8.49 1.92 -16.60
CA ALA A 165 9.37 0.79 -16.84
C ALA A 165 8.61 -0.56 -16.88
N GLU A 166 7.39 -0.58 -17.41
CA GLU A 166 6.59 -1.81 -17.44
C GLU A 166 7.32 -2.91 -18.25
N GLY A 167 7.52 -4.08 -17.61
CA GLY A 167 8.01 -5.29 -18.26
C GLY A 167 9.53 -5.40 -18.48
N LEU A 168 10.31 -4.34 -18.21
CA LEU A 168 11.76 -4.34 -18.47
C LEU A 168 12.62 -4.68 -17.25
N LEU A 169 12.12 -4.40 -16.04
CA LEU A 169 12.89 -4.55 -14.79
C LEU A 169 13.35 -5.98 -14.50
N TYR A 170 12.70 -6.99 -15.08
CA TYR A 170 12.98 -8.41 -14.77
C TYR A 170 13.47 -9.22 -15.98
N ARG A 171 13.55 -8.63 -17.17
CA ARG A 171 13.84 -9.39 -18.39
C ARG A 171 15.34 -9.69 -18.57
N HIS A 172 16.22 -8.81 -18.08
CA HIS A 172 17.66 -8.88 -18.39
C HIS A 172 18.55 -9.01 -17.15
N LYS A 173 18.26 -8.26 -16.08
CA LYS A 173 18.93 -8.36 -14.78
C LYS A 173 18.08 -7.68 -13.70
N ALA A 174 18.35 -7.98 -12.43
CA ALA A 174 17.77 -7.25 -11.31
C ALA A 174 18.47 -5.91 -11.12
N PHE A 175 17.70 -4.88 -10.75
CA PHE A 175 18.19 -3.55 -10.42
C PHE A 175 17.79 -3.23 -8.98
N TYR A 176 18.71 -2.68 -8.22
CA TYR A 176 18.47 -2.34 -6.81
C TYR A 176 18.09 -0.87 -6.62
N THR A 177 18.33 -0.02 -7.62
CA THR A 177 17.90 1.38 -7.62
C THR A 177 17.31 1.78 -8.97
N LEU A 178 16.47 2.84 -8.97
CA LEU A 178 15.99 3.45 -10.21
C LEU A 178 17.13 4.07 -11.02
N ASP A 179 18.16 4.60 -10.36
CA ASP A 179 19.33 5.16 -11.05
C ASP A 179 20.09 4.08 -11.79
N GLU A 180 20.34 2.93 -11.17
CA GLU A 180 20.97 1.77 -11.81
C GLU A 180 20.17 1.31 -13.05
N PHE A 181 18.85 1.27 -12.90
CA PHE A 181 17.95 0.92 -14.00
C PHE A 181 17.99 1.95 -15.13
N ASN A 182 17.98 3.25 -14.80
CA ASN A 182 18.00 4.34 -15.76
C ASN A 182 19.34 4.43 -16.50
N GLU A 183 20.46 4.20 -15.82
CA GLU A 183 21.79 4.10 -16.44
C GLU A 183 21.85 2.94 -17.43
N TRP A 184 21.35 1.78 -17.03
CA TRP A 184 21.26 0.64 -17.94
C TRP A 184 20.34 0.91 -19.14
N LEU A 185 19.18 1.52 -18.94
CA LEU A 185 18.27 1.89 -20.04
C LEU A 185 18.92 2.79 -21.07
N LYS A 186 19.74 3.76 -20.64
CA LYS A 186 20.51 4.64 -21.54
C LYS A 186 21.50 3.85 -22.39
N ALA A 187 22.16 2.85 -21.81
CA ALA A 187 23.12 1.99 -22.47
C ALA A 187 22.49 0.81 -23.25
N ALA A 188 21.22 0.47 -22.99
CA ALA A 188 20.56 -0.70 -23.55
C ALA A 188 20.29 -0.54 -25.07
N PRO A 189 20.47 -1.62 -25.86
CA PRO A 189 20.08 -1.68 -27.28
C PRO A 189 18.62 -1.25 -27.48
N THR A 190 18.31 -0.61 -28.61
CA THR A 190 16.98 -0.06 -28.92
C THR A 190 15.86 -1.10 -28.89
N GLU A 191 16.15 -2.36 -29.18
CA GLU A 191 15.22 -3.50 -29.10
C GLU A 191 14.79 -3.86 -27.67
N ASN A 192 15.53 -3.39 -26.65
CA ASN A 192 15.25 -3.61 -25.23
C ASN A 192 14.62 -2.38 -24.54
N ARG A 193 14.23 -1.35 -25.31
CA ARG A 193 13.56 -0.14 -24.79
C ARG A 193 12.03 -0.32 -24.85
N PRO A 194 11.26 0.34 -23.96
CA PRO A 194 9.80 0.26 -24.01
C PRO A 194 9.32 0.81 -25.36
N ARG A 195 8.30 0.18 -25.95
CA ARG A 195 7.61 0.78 -27.10
C ARG A 195 6.91 2.04 -26.60
N GLN A 196 7.23 3.18 -27.23
CA GLN A 196 6.55 4.46 -26.97
C GLN A 196 5.06 4.36 -27.29
#